data_AF-A0A2L2N892-F1
#
_entry.id   AF-A0A2L2N892-F1
#
_cell.length_a   1.000
_cell.length_b   1.000
_cell.length_c   1.000
_cell.angle_alpha   90.00
_cell.angle_beta   90.00
_cell.angle_gamma   90.00
#
_symmetry.space_group_name_H-M   'P 1'
#
loop_
_entity.id
_entity.type
_entity.pdbx_description
1 polymer ?
#
loop_
_entity_poly.entity_id
_entity_poly.type
_entity_poly.pdbx_seq_one_letter_code
_entity_poly.pdbx_strand_id
1 'polypeptide(L)' 'MLQTIQGIYRNGKIELAEVPQNITESQVFVTFLTSESVNLDSQLMSFGMFSGSQQSTESDFKDAEFHGDADEALS' A
#
# COMPACT_ATOMS: atom_id res chain seq x y z
N MET A 1 10.52 30.91 2.68
CA MET A 1 11.03 29.56 3.00
C MET A 1 9.89 28.81 3.67
N LEU A 2 9.57 27.59 3.23
CA LEU A 2 8.51 26.78 3.85
C LEU A 2 9.07 26.12 5.11
N GLN A 3 8.32 26.18 6.21
CA GLN A 3 8.61 25.46 7.45
C GLN A 3 7.50 24.45 7.69
N THR A 4 7.87 23.23 8.08
CA THR A 4 6.92 22.17 8.41
C THR A 4 7.04 21.89 9.89
N ILE A 5 5.92 22.02 10.61
CA ILE A 5 5.84 21.75 12.05
C ILE A 5 4.85 20.64 12.28
N GLN A 6 5.23 19.68 13.13
CA GLN A 6 4.32 18.63 13.57
C GLN A 6 3.35 19.20 14.61
N GLY A 7 2.10 18.75 14.56
CA GLY A 7 1.09 19.09 15.55
C GLY A 7 0.08 17.96 15.73
N ILE A 8 -0.74 18.09 16.77
CA ILE A 8 -1.83 17.16 17.07
C ILE A 8 -3.15 17.89 16.87
N TYR A 9 -4.03 17.30 16.06
CA TYR A 9 -5.40 17.78 15.92
C TYR A 9 -6.32 17.14 16.98
N ARG A 10 -7.03 17.96 17.75
CA ARG A 10 -8.00 17.52 18.75
C ARG A 10 -9.12 18.55 18.90
N ASN A 11 -10.38 18.10 18.80
CA ASN A 11 -11.56 18.93 19.03
C ASN A 11 -11.60 20.24 18.20
N GLY A 12 -11.24 20.16 16.92
CA GLY A 12 -11.24 21.35 16.04
C GLY A 12 -10.03 22.28 16.21
N LYS A 13 -9.07 21.93 17.06
CA LYS A 13 -7.85 22.72 17.31
C LYS A 13 -6.61 21.92 16.93
N ILE A 14 -5.59 22.62 16.43
CA ILE A 14 -4.25 22.07 16.18
C ILE A 14 -3.33 22.59 17.27
N GLU A 15 -2.76 21.66 18.04
CA GLU A 15 -1.72 21.95 19.03
C GLU A 15 -0.37 21.71 18.35
N LEU A 16 0.41 22.76 18.14
CA LEU A 16 1.74 22.65 17.56
C LEU A 16 2.68 22.00 18.58
N ALA A 17 3.50 21.03 18.14
CA ALA A 17 4.51 20.41 18.99
C ALA A 17 5.66 21.36 19.33
N GLU A 18 5.87 22.37 18.48
CA GLU A 18 6.89 23.40 18.65
C GLU A 18 6.40 24.76 18.13
N VAL A 19 6.94 25.83 18.68
CA VAL A 19 6.65 27.20 18.23
C VAL A 19 7.61 27.55 17.09
N PRO A 20 7.13 27.93 15.90
CA PRO A 20 8.00 28.36 14.80
C PRO A 20 8.83 29.57 15.22
N GLN A 21 10.13 29.51 15.01
CA GLN A 21 11.01 30.66 15.24
C GLN A 21 10.89 31.66 14.11
N ASN A 22 10.88 32.95 14.46
CA ASN A 22 10.85 34.08 13.52
C ASN A 22 9.60 34.14 12.62
N ILE A 23 8.47 33.60 13.09
CA ILE A 23 7.17 33.75 12.42
C ILE A 23 6.18 34.37 13.39
N THR A 24 5.79 35.62 13.12
CA THR A 24 4.74 36.32 13.88
C THR A 24 3.35 36.08 13.26
N GLU A 25 3.27 36.07 11.93
CA GLU A 25 2.03 35.84 11.15
C GLU A 25 2.38 35.19 9.81
N SER A 26 1.61 34.18 9.38
CA SER A 26 1.77 33.55 8.07
C SER A 26 0.52 32.75 7.68
N GLN A 27 0.34 32.52 6.37
CA GLN A 27 -0.67 31.60 5.85
C GLN A 27 -0.21 30.14 6.04
N VAL A 28 -1.12 29.28 6.48
CA VAL A 28 -0.84 27.85 6.74
C VAL A 28 -1.69 26.93 5.87
N PHE A 29 -1.14 25.78 5.51
CA PHE A 29 -1.87 24.66 4.90
C PHE A 29 -1.94 23.53 5.91
N VAL A 30 -3.13 22.93 6.08
CA VAL A 30 -3.35 21.81 7.00
C VAL A 30 -3.76 20.60 6.17
N THR A 31 -2.97 19.53 6.28
CA THR A 31 -3.27 18.23 5.66
C THR A 31 -3.46 17.20 6.76
N PHE A 32 -4.63 16.55 6.77
CA PHE A 32 -4.91 15.48 7.72
C PHE A 32 -4.47 14.14 7.14
N LEU A 33 -3.60 13.45 7.84
CA LEU A 33 -3.29 12.05 7.56
C LEU A 33 -4.39 11.20 8.16
N THR A 34 -5.34 10.76 7.34
CA THR A 34 -6.32 9.75 7.74
C THR A 34 -5.61 8.41 7.84
N SER A 35 -5.71 7.76 8.99
CA SER A 35 -5.37 6.34 9.10
C SER A 35 -6.47 5.59 8.36
N GLU A 36 -6.33 5.41 7.05
CA GLU A 36 -7.03 4.29 6.44
C GLU A 36 -6.44 3.06 7.11
N SER A 37 -7.25 2.39 7.94
CA SER A 37 -6.94 1.02 8.31
C SER A 37 -6.84 0.29 6.99
N VAL A 38 -5.61 0.04 6.53
CA VAL A 38 -5.38 -0.89 5.44
C VAL A 38 -5.98 -2.18 5.95
N ASN A 39 -7.16 -2.50 5.43
CA ASN A 39 -7.75 -3.78 5.71
C ASN A 39 -6.81 -4.75 5.02
N LEU A 40 -5.99 -5.44 5.82
CA LEU A 40 -5.10 -6.50 5.33
C LEU A 40 -5.91 -7.71 4.82
N ASP A 41 -7.23 -7.56 4.64
CA ASP A 41 -8.09 -8.43 3.84
C ASP A 41 -7.88 -8.18 2.34
N SER A 42 -6.65 -8.42 1.88
CA SER A 42 -6.44 -9.08 0.60
C SER A 42 -4.97 -9.43 0.54
N GLN A 43 -4.71 -10.72 0.71
CA GLN A 43 -3.48 -11.38 0.28
C GLN A 43 -2.84 -10.63 -0.90
N LEU A 44 -1.67 -10.02 -0.68
CA LEU A 44 -0.90 -9.32 -1.73
C LEU A 44 -0.61 -10.21 -2.95
N MET A 45 -0.73 -11.53 -2.77
CA MET A 45 -0.71 -12.54 -3.82
C MET A 45 -1.97 -13.40 -3.72
N SER A 46 -2.80 -13.38 -4.76
CA SER A 46 -3.88 -14.36 -4.96
C SER A 46 -3.41 -15.43 -5.96
N PHE A 47 -3.63 -16.70 -5.65
CA PHE A 47 -3.37 -17.81 -6.58
C PHE A 47 -4.30 -17.68 -7.80
N GLY A 48 -3.72 -17.55 -9.00
CA GLY A 48 -4.40 -17.64 -10.30
C GLY A 48 -5.69 -16.83 -10.46
N MET A 49 -5.64 -15.67 -11.12
CA MET A 49 -6.88 -14.95 -11.47
C MET A 49 -7.46 -15.51 -12.78
N PHE A 50 -8.53 -16.30 -12.66
CA PHE A 50 -9.44 -16.57 -13.78
C PHE A 50 -10.46 -15.41 -13.88
N SER A 51 -10.88 -15.03 -15.08
CA SER A 51 -11.81 -13.92 -15.31
C SER A 51 -13.27 -14.21 -14.87
N GLY A 52 -13.51 -15.34 -14.20
CA GLY A 52 -14.81 -15.79 -13.72
C GLY A 52 -14.93 -15.79 -12.19
N SER A 53 -16.09 -16.19 -11.68
CA SER A 53 -16.39 -16.23 -10.24
C SER A 53 -15.78 -17.43 -9.50
N GLN A 54 -15.04 -18.30 -10.20
CA GLN A 54 -14.39 -19.48 -9.62
C GLN A 54 -12.89 -19.25 -9.57
N GLN A 55 -12.31 -19.45 -8.39
CA GLN A 55 -10.87 -19.41 -8.18
C GLN A 55 -10.21 -20.63 -8.82
N SER A 56 -9.07 -20.42 -9.48
CA SER A 56 -8.31 -21.52 -10.07
C SER A 56 -7.83 -22.51 -9.02
N THR A 57 -7.88 -23.78 -9.36
CA THR A 57 -7.35 -24.91 -8.61
C THR A 57 -6.08 -25.43 -9.27
N GLU A 58 -5.29 -26.25 -8.57
CA GLU A 58 -4.09 -26.89 -9.14
C GLU A 58 -4.39 -27.67 -10.43
N SER A 59 -5.59 -28.23 -10.53
CA SER A 59 -5.99 -28.99 -11.72
C SER A 59 -6.04 -28.13 -12.98
N ASP A 60 -6.29 -26.83 -12.85
CA ASP A 60 -6.39 -25.89 -13.98
C ASP A 60 -5.02 -25.55 -14.58
N PHE A 61 -3.92 -25.86 -13.88
CA PHE A 61 -2.55 -25.59 -14.31
C PHE A 61 -1.82 -26.82 -14.86
N LYS A 62 -2.43 -28.01 -14.80
CA LYS A 62 -1.83 -29.25 -15.32
C LYS A 62 -1.50 -29.17 -16.81
N ASP A 63 -2.34 -28.50 -17.60
CA ASP A 63 -2.11 -28.34 -19.04
C ASP A 63 -0.98 -27.34 -19.35
N ALA A 64 -0.64 -26.48 -18.39
CA ALA A 64 0.46 -25.52 -18.49
C ALA A 64 1.76 -26.04 -17.85
N GLU A 65 1.76 -27.29 -17.35
CA GLU A 65 2.94 -27.91 -16.76
C GLU A 65 4.03 -28.06 -17.83
N PHE A 66 5.17 -27.43 -17.58
CA PHE A 66 6.30 -27.49 -18.50
C PHE A 66 6.92 -28.89 -18.41
N HIS A 67 6.63 -29.72 -19.41
CA HIS A 67 7.35 -30.95 -19.67
C HIS A 67 8.50 -30.63 -20.61
N GLY A 68 9.67 -30.31 -20.05
CA GLY A 68 10.86 -29.99 -20.84
C GLY A 68 11.19 -31.06 -21.88
N ASP A 69 11.88 -30.67 -22.94
CA ASP A 69 12.27 -31.59 -24.00
C ASP A 69 13.23 -32.66 -23.46
N ALA A 70 13.08 -33.90 -23.93
CA ALA A 70 13.84 -35.07 -23.49
C ALA A 70 15.36 -34.99 -23.76
N ASP A 71 15.83 -33.92 -24.40
CA ASP A 71 17.24 -33.70 -24.74
C ASP A 71 18.10 -33.23 -23.54
N GLU A 72 17.50 -32.97 -22.38
CA GLU A 72 18.24 -32.75 -21.11
C GLU A 72 18.76 -34.06 -20.47
N ALA A 73 18.79 -35.16 -21.22
CA ALA A 73 19.37 -36.45 -20.80
C ALA A 73 20.66 -36.83 -21.55
N LEU A 74 21.24 -35.92 -22.35
CA LEU A 74 22.53 -36.14 -23.02
C LEU A 74 23.62 -35.23 -22.43
N SER A 75 24.04 -35.58 -21.21
CA SER A 75 25.34 -35.22 -20.63
C SER A 75 26.47 -36.03 -21.27
#